data_AF-A0A6G3XG45-F1
#
_entry.id   AF-A0A6G3XG45-F1
#
_cell.length_a   1.000
_cell.length_b   1.000
_cell.length_c   1.000
_cell.angle_alpha   90.00
_cell.angle_beta   90.00
_cell.angle_gamma   90.00
#
_symmetry.space_group_name_H-M   'P 1'
#
loop_
_entity.id
_entity.type
_entity.pdbx_description
1 polymer ?
#
loop_
_entity_poly.entity_id
_entity_poly.type
_entity_poly.pdbx_seq_one_letter_code
_entity_poly.pdbx_strand_id
1 'polypeptide(L)' 'YADLGAQAPDGPADPGEVVARFLRALGVPSAQVPPALGERVALYRSLTAGRRLVVLLDDAATAAQVRPL' A
#
# COMPACT_ATOMS: atom_id res chain seq x y z
N TYR A 1 -0.32 8.37 4.22
CA TYR A 1 0.68 8.89 3.28
C TYR A 1 1.71 7.79 3.03
N ALA A 2 2.05 7.53 1.78
CA ALA A 2 3.21 6.71 1.43
C ALA A 2 3.95 7.35 0.27
N ASP A 3 5.27 7.34 0.36
CA ASP A 3 6.18 7.73 -0.70
C ASP A 3 6.48 6.50 -1.55
N LEU A 4 6.24 6.59 -2.86
CA LEU A 4 6.45 5.53 -3.84
C LEU A 4 7.87 5.57 -4.44
N GLY A 5 8.69 6.56 -4.07
CA GLY A 5 10.13 6.58 -4.28
C GLY A 5 10.58 6.40 -5.73
N ALA A 6 9.88 6.97 -6.71
CA ALA A 6 10.29 6.94 -8.12
C ALA A 6 11.75 7.34 -8.33
N GLN A 7 12.28 8.23 -7.48
CA GLN A 7 13.66 8.69 -7.52
C GLN A 7 14.52 8.18 -6.36
N ALA A 8 14.02 7.24 -5.56
CA ALA A 8 14.79 6.68 -4.44
C ALA A 8 16.02 5.88 -4.96
N PRO A 9 17.17 5.94 -4.26
CA PRO A 9 18.39 5.24 -4.67
C PRO A 9 18.23 3.71 -4.76
N ASP A 10 17.25 3.15 -4.04
CA ASP A 10 16.91 1.72 -4.06
C ASP A 10 15.86 1.35 -5.13
N GLY A 11 15.38 2.33 -5.91
CA GLY A 11 14.33 2.18 -6.92
C GLY A 11 12.90 2.38 -6.39
N PRO A 12 11.91 2.37 -7.30
CA PRO A 12 10.50 2.59 -6.95
C PRO A 12 9.98 1.55 -5.95
N ALA A 13 9.18 2.00 -4.99
CA ALA A 13 8.61 1.12 -3.97
C ALA A 13 7.71 0.04 -4.59
N ASP A 14 7.86 -1.20 -4.11
CA ASP A 14 6.99 -2.31 -4.49
C ASP A 14 5.55 -2.02 -3.99
N PRO A 15 4.54 -2.05 -4.88
CA PRO A 15 3.15 -1.79 -4.47
C PRO A 15 2.67 -2.72 -3.36
N GLY A 16 3.14 -3.97 -3.34
CA GLY A 16 2.82 -4.93 -2.29
C GLY A 16 3.39 -4.53 -0.94
N GLU A 17 4.59 -3.98 -0.89
CA GLU A 17 5.19 -3.45 0.33
C GLU A 17 4.44 -2.21 0.84
N VAL A 18 4.02 -1.32 -0.07
CA VAL A 18 3.25 -0.12 0.26
C VAL A 18 1.91 -0.50 0.91
N VAL A 19 1.16 -1.44 0.33
CA VAL A 19 -0.10 -1.93 0.94
C VAL A 19 0.19 -2.60 2.29
N ALA A 20 1.26 -3.39 2.40
CA ALA A 20 1.62 -4.04 3.66
C ALA A 20 1.92 -3.01 4.77
N ARG A 21 2.58 -1.88 4.44
CA ARG A 21 2.81 -0.77 5.36
C ARG A 21 1.49 -0.13 5.80
N PHE A 22 0.56 0.10 4.88
CA PHE A 22 -0.75 0.63 5.23
C PHE A 22 -1.57 -0.32 6.12
N LEU A 23 -1.55 -1.62 5.86
CA LEU A 23 -2.20 -2.62 6.71
C LEU A 23 -1.64 -2.57 8.14
N ARG A 24 -0.31 -2.51 8.28
CA ARG A 24 0.33 -2.33 9.60
C ARG A 24 -0.08 -1.04 10.28
N ALA A 25 -0.14 0.07 9.54
CA ALA A 25 -0.61 1.36 10.08
C ALA A 25 -2.10 1.35 10.48
N LEU A 26 -2.91 0.50 9.85
CA LEU A 26 -4.31 0.26 10.22
C LEU A 26 -4.47 -0.71 11.41
N GLY A 27 -3.36 -1.22 11.97
CA GLY A 27 -3.34 -2.08 13.15
C GLY A 27 -3.28 -3.57 12.84
N VAL A 28 -3.06 -3.98 11.59
CA VAL A 28 -2.89 -5.40 11.23
C VAL A 28 -1.49 -5.87 11.66
N PRO A 29 -1.37 -6.90 12.53
CA PRO A 29 -0.07 -7.44 12.90
C PRO A 29 0.67 -7.99 11.68
N SER A 30 2.00 -7.85 11.65
CA SER A 30 2.83 -8.29 10.50
C SER A 30 2.63 -9.76 10.13
N ALA A 31 2.41 -10.62 11.12
CA ALA A 31 2.16 -12.05 10.92
C ALA A 31 0.79 -12.36 10.26
N GLN A 32 -0.14 -11.40 10.26
CA GLN A 32 -1.46 -11.51 9.64
C GLN A 32 -1.55 -10.80 8.30
N VAL A 33 -0.47 -10.14 7.86
CA VAL A 33 -0.41 -9.53 6.53
C VAL A 33 -0.22 -10.65 5.49
N PRO A 34 -1.16 -10.82 4.54
CA PRO A 34 -1.03 -11.87 3.54
C PRO A 34 0.23 -11.70 2.68
N PRO A 35 0.83 -12.77 2.16
CA PRO A 35 2.02 -12.65 1.31
C PRO A 35 1.69 -12.14 -0.10
N ALA A 36 0.49 -12.44 -0.62
CA ALA A 36 0.08 -12.08 -1.96
C ALA A 36 -0.48 -10.65 -2.04
N LEU A 37 -0.07 -9.88 -3.06
CA LEU A 37 -0.53 -8.51 -3.28
C LEU A 37 -2.06 -8.40 -3.37
N GLY A 38 -2.71 -9.29 -4.13
CA GLY A 38 -4.18 -9.26 -4.28
C GLY A 38 -4.92 -9.43 -2.94
N GLU A 39 -4.43 -10.31 -2.07
CA GLU A 39 -5.00 -10.53 -0.73
C GLU A 39 -4.75 -9.33 0.19
N ARG A 40 -3.57 -8.71 0.13
CA ARG A 40 -3.28 -7.48 0.86
C ARG A 40 -4.24 -6.35 0.46
N VAL A 41 -4.49 -6.19 -0.85
CA VAL A 41 -5.39 -5.18 -1.39
C VAL A 41 -6.84 -5.44 -0.95
N ALA A 42 -7.29 -6.70 -1.00
CA ALA A 42 -8.63 -7.07 -0.54
C ALA A 42 -8.84 -6.79 0.96
N LEU A 43 -7.85 -7.10 1.79
CA LEU A 43 -7.88 -6.80 3.23
C LEU A 43 -7.87 -5.28 3.48
N TYR A 44 -7.04 -4.55 2.74
CA TYR A 44 -6.96 -3.09 2.84
C TYR A 44 -8.30 -2.44 2.49
N ARG A 45 -8.95 -2.85 1.39
CA ARG A 45 -10.28 -2.37 0.99
C ARG A 45 -11.35 -2.71 2.04
N SER A 46 -11.30 -3.92 2.61
CA SER A 46 -12.23 -4.33 3.67
C SER A 46 -12.11 -3.45 4.93
N LEU A 47 -10.88 -3.14 5.36
CA LEU A 47 -10.63 -2.31 6.55
C LEU A 47 -10.97 -0.83 6.33
N THR A 48 -10.96 -0.37 5.09
CA THR A 48 -11.20 1.04 4.73
C THR A 48 -12.63 1.31 4.25
N ALA A 49 -13.40 0.29 3.86
CA ALA A 49 -14.74 0.41 3.28
C ALA A 49 -15.76 1.21 4.13
N GLY A 50 -15.57 1.28 5.45
CA GLY A 50 -16.44 2.04 6.36
C GLY A 50 -15.86 3.38 6.85
N ARG A 51 -14.68 3.79 6.36
CA ARG A 51 -13.92 4.91 6.93
C ARG A 51 -13.72 6.01 5.88
N ARG A 52 -13.93 7.26 6.29
CA ARG A 52 -13.52 8.43 5.48
C ARG A 52 -12.01 8.61 5.65
N LEU A 53 -11.24 8.08 4.71
CA LEU A 53 -9.78 8.15 4.69
C LEU A 53 -9.30 8.86 3.44
N VAL A 54 -8.26 9.68 3.59
CA VAL A 54 -7.51 10.25 2.47
C VAL A 54 -6.15 9.58 2.45
N VAL A 55 -5.82 8.96 1.31
CA VAL A 55 -4.53 8.30 1.08
C VAL A 55 -3.79 9.12 0.05
N LEU A 56 -2.73 9.79 0.48
CA LEU A 56 -1.80 10.47 -0.41
C LEU A 56 -0.65 9.52 -0.73
N LEU A 57 -0.45 9.27 -2.02
CA LEU A 57 0.68 8.56 -2.59
C LEU A 57 1.55 9.60 -3.29
N ASP A 58 2.78 9.77 -2.84
CA ASP A 58 3.72 10.72 -3.45
C ASP A 58 4.80 9.98 -4.25
N ASP A 59 5.46 10.68 -5.16
CA ASP A 59 6.59 10.18 -5.98
C ASP A 59 6.29 8.87 -6.74
N ALA A 60 5.13 8.80 -7.40
CA ALA A 60 4.76 7.68 -8.27
C ALA A 60 5.51 7.74 -9.61
N ALA A 61 6.32 6.74 -9.92
CA ALA A 61 7.06 6.67 -11.19
C ALA A 61 6.12 6.38 -12.38
N THR A 62 5.11 5.53 -12.15
CA THR A 62 4.13 5.14 -13.18
C THR A 62 2.76 4.86 -12.60
N ALA A 63 1.71 4.98 -13.43
CA ALA A 63 0.34 4.61 -13.05
C ALA A 63 0.19 3.12 -12.68
N ALA A 64 1.12 2.26 -13.12
CA ALA A 64 1.12 0.84 -12.76
C ALA A 64 1.37 0.60 -11.26
N GLN A 65 2.02 1.53 -10.56
CA GLN A 65 2.19 1.47 -9.10
C GLN A 65 0.90 1.82 -8.34
N VAL A 66 -0.01 2.57 -8.98
CA VAL A 66 -1.23 3.08 -8.36
C VAL A 66 -2.44 2.18 -8.62
N ARG A 67 -2.56 1.63 -9.84
CA ARG A 67 -3.71 0.77 -10.25
C ARG A 67 -4.02 -0.42 -9.32
N PRO A 68 -3.05 -1.11 -8.69
CA PRO A 68 -3.36 -2.25 -7.84
C PRO A 68 -3.84 -1.87 -6.44
N LEU A 69 -3.68 -0.62 -5.99
CA LEU A 69 -4.04 -0.17 -4.65
C LEU A 69 -5.57 0.00 -4.48
#